data_AF-B3M4P7-F1
#
_entry.id   AF-B3M4P7-F1
#
_cell.length_a   1.000
_cell.length_b   1.000
_cell.length_c   1.000
_cell.angle_alpha   90.00
_cell.angle_beta   90.00
_cell.angle_gamma   90.00
#
_symmetry.space_group_name_H-M   'P 1'
#
loop_
_entity.id
_entity.type
_entity.pdbx_description
1 polymer ?
#
loop_
_entity_poly.entity_id
_entity_poly.type
_entity_poly.pdbx_seq_one_letter_code
_entity_poly.pdbx_strand_id
1 'polypeptide(L)'
;MVSVETVGSIFIKALKLIINLVIIFLYRWGDGGEFLGIGGTWNLNEEKSADAEIVASGVMVGFLIYTGCHTIAYAFGTTKHKGELCDTIMNVVGTIMWIAVGGVALHYWKGYMSDEGFLYVNSERQVGIAMGSLCVIEGALYLLDTVLACIHYSKGDTDYTQ
;
A
#
# COMPACT_ATOMS: atom_id res chain seq x y z
N MET A 1 3.46 8.76 28.53
CA MET A 1 2.10 8.21 28.70
C MET A 1 1.58 7.72 27.35
N VAL A 2 0.69 6.73 27.30
CA VAL A 2 0.10 6.27 26.03
C VAL A 2 -0.93 7.31 25.58
N SER A 3 -0.66 8.01 24.48
CA SER A 3 -1.56 9.03 23.94
C SER A 3 -2.55 8.42 22.94
N VAL A 4 -3.67 9.10 22.68
CA VAL A 4 -4.69 8.64 21.72
C VAL A 4 -4.07 8.50 20.32
N GLU A 5 -3.15 9.38 19.96
CA GLU A 5 -2.42 9.36 18.70
C GLU A 5 -1.49 8.15 18.60
N THR A 6 -0.87 7.72 19.72
CA THR A 6 -0.07 6.49 19.76
C THR A 6 -0.95 5.27 19.45
N VAL A 7 -2.12 5.17 20.07
CA VAL A 7 -3.07 4.05 19.84
C VAL A 7 -3.60 4.08 18.41
N GLY A 8 -3.97 5.27 17.91
CA GLY A 8 -4.42 5.46 16.53
C GLY A 8 -3.37 5.06 15.50
N SER A 9 -2.10 5.42 15.72
CA SER A 9 -0.99 5.05 14.84
C SER A 9 -0.77 3.53 14.82
N ILE A 10 -0.84 2.86 15.98
CA ILE A 10 -0.73 1.39 16.05
C ILE A 10 -1.86 0.73 15.25
N PHE A 11 -3.11 1.21 15.42
CA PHE A 11 -4.25 0.68 14.71
C PHE A 11 -4.11 0.85 13.19
N ILE A 12 -3.72 2.04 12.72
CA ILE A 12 -3.51 2.31 11.29
C ILE A 12 -2.39 1.44 10.74
N LYS A 13 -1.26 1.30 11.45
CA LYS A 13 -0.15 0.45 11.02
C LYS A 13 -0.56 -1.03 10.93
N ALA A 14 -1.36 -1.54 11.86
CA ALA A 14 -1.90 -2.90 11.78
C ALA A 14 -2.85 -3.08 10.58
N LEU A 15 -3.72 -2.10 10.33
CA LEU A 15 -4.64 -2.11 9.19
C LEU A 15 -3.88 -2.13 7.85
N LYS A 16 -2.83 -1.29 7.72
CA LYS A 16 -1.92 -1.28 6.56
C LYS A 16 -1.32 -2.66 6.28
N LEU A 17 -0.81 -3.33 7.32
CA LEU A 17 -0.23 -4.67 7.17
C LEU A 17 -1.25 -5.70 6.68
N ILE A 18 -2.47 -5.68 7.22
CA ILE A 18 -3.53 -6.60 6.83
C ILE A 18 -3.94 -6.36 5.38
N ILE A 19 -4.17 -5.11 4.98
CA ILE A 19 -4.56 -4.77 3.62
C ILE A 19 -3.43 -5.11 2.63
N ASN A 20 -2.18 -4.80 2.95
CA ASN A 20 -1.04 -5.16 2.12
C ASN A 20 -0.94 -6.68 1.91
N LEU A 21 -1.17 -7.50 2.95
CA LEU A 21 -1.23 -8.96 2.79
C LEU A 21 -2.35 -9.40 1.85
N VAL A 22 -3.54 -8.81 1.95
CA VAL A 22 -4.64 -9.07 1.02
C VAL A 22 -4.26 -8.69 -0.41
N ILE A 23 -3.65 -7.52 -0.60
CA ILE A 23 -3.18 -7.06 -1.92
C ILE A 23 -2.20 -8.07 -2.51
N ILE A 24 -1.22 -8.56 -1.74
CA ILE A 24 -0.24 -9.55 -2.20
C ILE A 24 -0.93 -10.85 -2.62
N PHE A 25 -1.94 -11.31 -1.88
CA PHE A 25 -2.70 -12.50 -2.25
C PHE A 25 -3.48 -12.33 -3.56
N LEU A 26 -4.13 -11.19 -3.75
CA LEU A 26 -4.82 -10.90 -5.00
C LEU A 26 -3.84 -10.74 -6.17
N TYR A 27 -2.71 -10.07 -5.94
CA TYR A 27 -1.65 -9.89 -6.92
C TYR A 27 -1.05 -11.23 -7.37
N ARG A 28 -0.86 -12.17 -6.44
CA ARG A 28 -0.23 -13.46 -6.73
C ARG A 28 -1.18 -14.55 -7.24
N TRP A 29 -2.43 -14.57 -6.80
CA TRP A 29 -3.38 -15.67 -7.05
C TRP A 29 -4.75 -15.21 -7.58
N GLY A 30 -4.89 -13.93 -7.93
CA GLY A 30 -6.16 -13.36 -8.34
C GLY A 30 -6.65 -13.77 -9.72
N ASP A 31 -5.80 -14.41 -10.53
CA ASP A 31 -6.14 -14.93 -11.86
C ASP A 31 -6.53 -16.42 -11.76
N GLY A 32 -7.66 -16.71 -11.10
CA GLY A 32 -8.13 -18.09 -10.95
C GLY A 32 -7.16 -19.04 -10.21
N GLY A 33 -6.25 -18.50 -9.41
CA GLY A 33 -5.16 -19.24 -8.76
C GLY A 33 -3.79 -19.04 -9.40
N GLU A 34 -3.70 -18.33 -10.53
CA GLU A 34 -2.46 -17.94 -11.19
C GLU A 34 -2.08 -16.47 -10.91
N PHE A 35 -0.93 -16.07 -11.43
CA PHE A 35 -0.39 -14.72 -11.25
C PHE A 35 -1.25 -13.68 -11.98
N LEU A 36 -1.81 -12.74 -11.22
CA LEU A 36 -2.66 -11.68 -11.75
C LEU A 36 -1.82 -10.52 -12.31
N GLY A 37 -0.95 -9.93 -11.49
CA GLY A 37 -0.13 -8.78 -11.90
C GLY A 37 -0.87 -7.44 -12.05
N ILE A 38 -0.14 -6.40 -12.43
CA ILE A 38 -0.66 -5.05 -12.72
C ILE A 38 -0.13 -4.43 -14.02
N GLY A 39 0.64 -5.17 -14.80
CA GLY A 39 1.41 -4.72 -15.95
C GLY A 39 1.29 -5.69 -17.12
N GLY A 40 0.33 -5.42 -18.01
CA GLY A 40 0.22 -6.05 -19.31
C GLY A 40 -0.06 -5.03 -20.40
N THR A 41 0.20 -5.40 -21.63
CA THR A 41 -0.16 -4.62 -22.81
C THR A 41 -1.65 -4.79 -23.13
N TRP A 42 -2.32 -3.70 -23.50
CA TRP A 42 -3.73 -3.73 -23.93
C TRP A 42 -3.91 -4.46 -25.27
N ASN A 43 -2.83 -4.63 -26.00
CA ASN A 43 -2.76 -5.27 -27.30
C ASN A 43 -1.89 -6.52 -27.17
N LEU A 44 -2.42 -7.68 -27.58
CA LEU A 44 -1.70 -8.96 -27.62
C LEU A 44 -0.43 -8.90 -28.49
N ASN A 45 -0.29 -7.87 -29.33
CA ASN A 45 0.87 -7.65 -30.20
C ASN A 45 1.95 -6.71 -29.61
N GLU A 46 1.77 -6.17 -28.41
CA GLU A 46 2.81 -5.37 -27.76
C GLU A 46 3.53 -6.19 -26.68
N GLU A 47 4.86 -6.07 -26.61
CA GLU A 47 5.65 -6.71 -25.56
C GLU A 47 5.28 -6.17 -24.18
N LYS A 48 4.95 -7.08 -23.25
CA LYS A 48 4.71 -6.73 -21.85
C LYS A 48 6.00 -6.14 -21.27
N SER A 49 5.99 -4.84 -20.94
CA SER A 49 7.05 -4.25 -20.12
C SER A 49 6.92 -4.81 -18.69
N ALA A 50 7.98 -5.46 -18.21
CA ALA A 50 8.07 -5.98 -16.85
C ALA A 50 8.21 -4.87 -15.79
N ASP A 51 8.40 -3.61 -16.21
CA ASP A 51 8.76 -2.51 -15.32
C ASP A 51 7.68 -2.24 -14.27
N ALA A 52 6.40 -2.24 -14.71
CA ALA A 52 5.27 -2.01 -13.80
C ALA A 52 5.17 -3.11 -12.73
N GLU A 53 5.40 -4.37 -13.09
CA GLU A 53 5.34 -5.51 -12.16
C GLU A 53 6.51 -5.48 -11.16
N ILE A 54 7.70 -5.12 -11.62
CA ILE A 54 8.89 -4.97 -10.77
C ILE A 54 8.65 -3.89 -9.71
N VAL A 55 8.14 -2.73 -10.13
CA VAL A 55 7.83 -1.62 -9.21
C VAL A 55 6.72 -2.02 -8.25
N ALA A 56 5.64 -2.64 -8.73
CA ALA A 56 4.53 -3.09 -7.88
C ALA A 56 4.99 -4.06 -6.79
N SER A 57 5.75 -5.08 -7.21
CA SER A 57 6.29 -6.10 -6.30
C SER A 57 7.18 -5.47 -5.23
N GLY A 58 8.04 -4.52 -5.64
CA GLY A 58 8.91 -3.78 -4.74
C GLY A 58 8.14 -2.95 -3.72
N VAL A 59 7.06 -2.28 -4.15
CA VAL A 59 6.19 -1.51 -3.24
C VAL A 59 5.49 -2.44 -2.26
N MET A 60 4.82 -3.49 -2.72
CA MET A 60 4.06 -4.40 -1.87
C MET A 60 4.95 -5.05 -0.80
N VAL A 61 6.04 -5.69 -1.23
CA VAL A 61 6.96 -6.41 -0.33
C VAL A 61 7.78 -5.45 0.52
N GLY A 62 8.29 -4.37 -0.07
CA GLY A 62 9.11 -3.37 0.63
C GLY A 62 8.35 -2.71 1.77
N PHE A 63 7.11 -2.27 1.52
CA PHE A 63 6.27 -1.67 2.55
C PHE A 63 5.75 -2.70 3.56
N LEU A 64 5.57 -3.96 3.18
CA LEU A 64 5.23 -5.02 4.14
C LEU A 64 6.34 -5.19 5.18
N ILE A 65 7.58 -5.33 4.72
CA ILE A 65 8.75 -5.50 5.59
C ILE A 65 8.95 -4.23 6.43
N TYR A 66 8.97 -3.07 5.78
CA TYR A 66 9.20 -1.79 6.45
C TYR A 66 8.16 -1.54 7.55
N THR A 67 6.88 -1.56 7.21
CA THR A 67 5.80 -1.31 8.16
C THR A 67 5.74 -2.40 9.21
N GLY A 68 6.06 -3.65 8.88
CA GLY A 68 6.12 -4.74 9.85
C GLY A 68 7.18 -4.49 10.92
N CYS A 69 8.43 -4.27 10.49
CA CYS A 69 9.54 -3.97 11.39
C CYS A 69 9.29 -2.70 12.21
N HIS A 70 8.81 -1.62 11.57
CA HIS A 70 8.55 -0.37 12.26
C HIS A 70 7.39 -0.50 13.26
N THR A 71 6.33 -1.24 12.94
CA THR A 71 5.21 -1.46 13.88
C THR A 71 5.66 -2.19 15.14
N ILE A 72 6.51 -3.22 14.99
CA ILE A 72 7.10 -3.94 16.12
C ILE A 72 7.96 -2.99 16.96
N ALA A 73 8.83 -2.20 16.31
CA ALA A 73 9.65 -1.21 17.00
C ALA A 73 8.81 -0.13 17.71
N TYR A 74 7.71 0.32 17.09
CA TYR A 74 6.80 1.32 17.66
C TYR A 74 6.03 0.79 18.88
N ALA A 75 5.66 -0.51 18.86
CA ALA A 75 4.93 -1.16 19.94
C ALA A 75 5.81 -1.51 21.15
N PHE A 76 7.03 -2.00 20.91
CA PHE A 76 7.92 -2.53 21.96
C PHE A 76 9.14 -1.65 22.27
N GLY A 77 9.39 -0.62 21.47
CA GLY A 77 10.55 0.25 21.63
C GLY A 77 10.34 1.41 22.61
N THR A 78 11.40 2.20 22.77
CA THR A 78 11.37 3.44 23.56
C THR A 78 10.51 4.52 22.88
N THR A 79 10.14 5.57 23.62
CA THR A 79 9.37 6.72 23.08
C THR A 79 10.05 7.43 21.90
N LYS A 80 11.36 7.26 21.70
CA LYS A 80 12.10 7.83 20.57
C LYS A 80 11.66 7.30 19.20
N HIS A 81 11.17 6.06 19.14
CA HIS A 81 10.66 5.49 17.88
C HIS A 81 9.30 6.06 17.47
N LYS A 82 8.62 6.77 18.38
CA LYS A 82 7.29 7.31 18.12
C LYS A 82 7.29 8.64 17.36
N GLY A 83 8.42 9.32 17.34
CA GLY A 83 8.66 10.54 16.57
C GLY A 83 9.87 10.37 15.67
N GLU A 84 10.00 9.22 15.00
CA GLU A 84 11.14 8.98 14.12
C GLU A 84 10.89 9.60 12.74
N LEU A 85 11.79 10.48 12.29
CA LEU A 85 11.65 11.20 11.00
C LEU A 85 11.60 10.23 9.82
N CYS A 86 12.33 9.11 9.95
CA CYS A 86 12.33 8.03 8.97
C CYS A 86 10.91 7.50 8.72
N ASP A 87 10.10 7.27 9.76
CA ASP A 87 8.70 6.81 9.60
C ASP A 87 7.82 7.85 8.92
N THR A 88 8.00 9.12 9.23
CA THR A 88 7.25 10.19 8.55
C THR A 88 7.61 10.25 7.06
N ILE A 89 8.90 10.18 6.73
CA ILE A 89 9.36 10.18 5.33
C ILE A 89 8.84 8.94 4.60
N MET A 90 8.95 7.76 5.21
CA MET A 90 8.47 6.52 4.60
C MET A 90 6.96 6.49 4.45
N ASN A 91 6.20 7.14 5.35
CA ASN A 91 4.77 7.28 5.15
C ASN A 91 4.43 8.16 3.94
N VAL A 92 5.14 9.28 3.75
CA VAL A 92 4.97 10.13 2.55
C VAL A 92 5.32 9.38 1.26
N VAL A 93 6.47 8.68 1.25
CA VAL A 93 6.87 7.86 0.11
C VAL A 93 5.85 6.75 -0.14
N GLY A 94 5.35 6.12 0.93
CA GLY A 94 4.29 5.12 0.88
C GLY A 94 3.03 5.65 0.21
N THR A 95 2.55 6.83 0.60
CA THR A 95 1.40 7.47 -0.06
C THR A 95 1.60 7.59 -1.56
N ILE A 96 2.73 8.13 -2.00
CA ILE A 96 3.00 8.35 -3.43
C ILE A 96 3.05 7.01 -4.17
N MET A 97 3.82 6.05 -3.64
CA MET A 97 4.06 4.77 -4.31
C MET A 97 2.79 3.91 -4.39
N TRP A 98 2.01 3.81 -3.31
CA TRP A 98 0.77 3.04 -3.29
C TRP A 98 -0.30 3.63 -4.21
N ILE A 99 -0.42 4.97 -4.26
CA ILE A 99 -1.33 5.64 -5.20
C ILE A 99 -0.89 5.43 -6.65
N ALA A 100 0.42 5.51 -6.94
CA ALA A 100 0.94 5.27 -8.29
C ALA A 100 0.67 3.83 -8.74
N VAL A 101 1.00 2.84 -7.91
CA VAL A 101 0.74 1.41 -8.18
C VAL A 101 -0.76 1.14 -8.34
N GLY A 102 -1.60 1.68 -7.45
CA GLY A 102 -3.05 1.56 -7.55
C GLY A 102 -3.61 2.21 -8.83
N GLY A 103 -3.10 3.38 -9.20
CA GLY A 103 -3.47 4.07 -10.44
C GLY A 103 -3.13 3.26 -11.69
N VAL A 104 -1.92 2.69 -11.75
CA VAL A 104 -1.49 1.81 -12.85
C VAL A 104 -2.36 0.55 -12.91
N ALA A 105 -2.60 -0.11 -11.78
CA ALA A 105 -3.44 -1.30 -11.71
C ALA A 105 -4.88 -1.01 -12.17
N LEU A 106 -5.49 0.06 -11.68
CA LEU A 106 -6.85 0.46 -12.07
C LEU A 106 -6.91 0.85 -13.55
N HIS A 107 -5.91 1.56 -14.06
CA HIS A 107 -5.82 1.91 -15.48
C HIS A 107 -5.77 0.65 -16.35
N TYR A 108 -4.91 -0.30 -15.99
CA TYR A 108 -4.74 -1.56 -16.71
C TYR A 108 -6.01 -2.42 -16.67
N TRP A 109 -6.49 -2.78 -15.48
CA TRP A 109 -7.63 -3.70 -15.31
C TRP A 109 -8.97 -3.08 -15.75
N LYS A 110 -9.10 -1.76 -15.77
CA LYS A 110 -10.28 -1.12 -16.39
C LYS A 110 -10.33 -1.37 -17.90
N GLY A 111 -9.19 -1.41 -18.59
CA GLY A 111 -9.09 -1.63 -20.04
C GLY A 111 -9.06 -3.10 -20.47
N TYR A 112 -8.84 -4.02 -19.53
CA TYR A 112 -8.67 -5.45 -19.82
C TYR A 112 -9.92 -6.10 -20.44
N MET A 113 -9.72 -6.91 -21.48
CA MET A 113 -10.70 -7.77 -22.14
C MET A 113 -10.07 -9.15 -22.36
N SER A 114 -10.75 -10.22 -21.95
CA SER A 114 -10.29 -11.60 -22.21
C SER A 114 -10.51 -12.02 -23.65
N ASP A 115 -9.64 -12.93 -24.13
CA ASP A 115 -9.69 -13.50 -25.49
C ASP A 115 -10.97 -14.30 -25.78
N GLU A 116 -11.62 -14.85 -24.73
CA GLU A 116 -12.84 -15.64 -24.85
C GLU A 116 -14.13 -14.77 -24.79
N GLY A 117 -14.33 -13.96 -25.83
CA GLY A 117 -15.63 -13.37 -26.17
C GLY A 117 -16.12 -12.24 -25.26
N PHE A 118 -17.18 -11.57 -25.72
CA PHE A 118 -17.85 -10.43 -25.09
C PHE A 118 -18.60 -10.80 -23.78
N LEU A 119 -17.92 -11.42 -22.83
CA LEU A 119 -18.46 -11.65 -21.49
C LEU A 119 -18.42 -10.33 -20.71
N TYR A 120 -19.61 -9.83 -20.37
CA TYR A 120 -19.79 -8.58 -19.64
C TYR A 120 -19.20 -8.61 -18.22
N VAL A 121 -18.90 -9.80 -17.69
CA VAL A 121 -18.31 -10.03 -16.36
C VAL A 121 -17.12 -10.99 -16.50
N ASN A 122 -15.91 -10.45 -16.49
CA ASN A 122 -14.68 -11.24 -16.36
C ASN A 122 -14.22 -11.19 -14.89
N SER A 123 -14.00 -12.36 -14.29
CA SER A 123 -13.60 -12.50 -12.88
C SER A 123 -12.24 -11.89 -12.58
N GLU A 124 -11.25 -12.10 -13.44
CA GLU A 124 -9.87 -11.58 -13.30
C GLU A 124 -9.88 -10.06 -13.29
N ARG A 125 -10.66 -9.47 -14.20
CA ARG A 125 -10.87 -8.03 -14.28
C ARG A 125 -11.40 -7.45 -12.97
N GLN A 126 -12.38 -8.12 -12.36
CA GLN A 126 -12.95 -7.67 -11.09
C GLN A 126 -11.93 -7.76 -9.96
N VAL A 127 -11.14 -8.84 -9.91
CA VAL A 127 -10.09 -9.02 -8.91
C VAL A 127 -9.00 -7.97 -9.08
N GLY A 128 -8.59 -7.67 -10.32
CA GLY A 128 -7.62 -6.62 -10.63
C GLY A 128 -8.08 -5.23 -10.25
N ILE A 129 -9.36 -4.89 -10.50
CA ILE A 129 -9.95 -3.63 -10.04
C ILE A 129 -10.02 -3.57 -8.51
N ALA A 130 -10.39 -4.67 -7.85
CA ALA A 130 -10.42 -4.74 -6.39
C ALA A 130 -9.03 -4.53 -5.78
N MET A 131 -8.02 -5.24 -6.31
CA MET A 131 -6.63 -5.10 -5.89
C MET A 131 -6.10 -3.67 -6.11
N GLY A 132 -6.34 -3.07 -7.29
CA GLY A 132 -5.96 -1.68 -7.55
C GLY A 132 -6.67 -0.68 -6.62
N SER A 133 -7.94 -0.93 -6.27
CA SER A 133 -8.69 -0.10 -5.31
C SER A 133 -8.12 -0.22 -3.90
N LEU A 134 -7.72 -1.42 -3.48
CA LEU A 134 -7.05 -1.63 -2.19
C LEU A 134 -5.70 -0.93 -2.14
N CYS A 135 -4.92 -0.90 -3.22
CA CYS A 135 -3.68 -0.10 -3.29
C CYS A 135 -3.95 1.40 -3.07
N VAL A 136 -5.06 1.94 -3.61
CA VAL A 136 -5.43 3.35 -3.38
C VAL A 136 -5.82 3.59 -1.92
N ILE A 137 -6.59 2.68 -1.32
CA ILE A 137 -6.95 2.74 0.10
C ILE A 137 -5.68 2.68 0.97
N GLU A 138 -4.74 1.81 0.63
CA GLU A 138 -3.45 1.69 1.32
C GLU A 138 -2.68 3.02 1.27
N GLY A 139 -2.60 3.65 0.10
CA GLY A 139 -2.00 4.99 -0.05
C GLY A 139 -2.67 6.05 0.84
N ALA A 140 -4.00 6.01 0.98
CA ALA A 140 -4.73 6.90 1.88
C ALA A 140 -4.42 6.62 3.37
N LEU A 141 -4.23 5.36 3.77
CA LEU A 141 -3.82 5.02 5.13
C LEU A 141 -2.40 5.51 5.45
N TYR A 142 -1.48 5.44 4.49
CA TYR A 142 -0.14 6.04 4.63
C TYR A 142 -0.21 7.57 4.78
N LEU A 143 -1.14 8.22 4.07
CA LEU A 143 -1.34 9.66 4.19
C LEU A 143 -1.89 10.03 5.58
N LEU A 144 -2.87 9.28 6.07
CA LEU A 144 -3.41 9.47 7.41
C LEU A 144 -2.35 9.27 8.50
N ASP A 145 -1.48 8.26 8.36
CA ASP A 145 -0.38 8.05 9.31
C ASP A 145 0.65 9.19 9.25
N THR A 146 0.91 9.75 8.06
CA THR A 146 1.74 10.96 7.91
C THR A 146 1.16 12.14 8.69
N VAL A 147 -0.15 12.37 8.60
CA VAL A 147 -0.82 13.45 9.33
C VAL A 147 -0.69 13.25 10.84
N LEU A 148 -0.90 12.03 11.33
CA LEU A 148 -0.71 11.71 12.76
C LEU A 148 0.73 11.92 13.22
N ALA A 149 1.71 11.51 12.40
CA ALA A 149 3.12 11.72 12.70
C ALA A 149 3.46 13.21 12.78
N CYS A 150 2.98 14.04 11.85
CA CYS A 150 3.15 15.50 11.89
C CYS A 150 2.51 16.14 13.13
N ILE A 151 1.32 15.68 13.53
CA ILE A 151 0.67 16.14 14.78
C ILE A 151 1.54 15.76 15.99
N HIS A 152 2.07 14.54 16.02
CA HIS A 152 2.99 14.10 17.08
C HIS A 152 4.24 14.97 17.16
N TYR A 153 4.85 15.32 16.03
CA TYR A 153 5.96 16.26 15.98
C TYR A 153 5.59 17.64 16.52
N SER A 154 4.48 18.21 16.07
CA SER A 154 4.04 19.54 16.48
C SER A 154 3.76 19.67 17.98
N LYS A 155 3.35 18.57 18.64
CA LYS A 155 3.12 18.50 20.09
C LYS A 155 4.37 18.08 20.87
N GLY A 156 5.30 17.37 20.25
CA GLY A 156 6.54 16.92 20.88
C GLY A 156 7.48 18.07 21.25
N ASP A 157 7.47 19.16 20.48
CA ASP A 157 8.26 20.37 20.78
C ASP A 157 7.81 21.09 22.07
N THR A 158 6.56 20.91 22.51
CA THR A 158 6.08 21.53 23.76
C THR A 158 6.64 20.90 25.04
N ASP A 159 7.06 19.62 25.00
CA ASP A 159 7.60 18.92 26.18
C ASP A 159 9.08 19.24 26.47
N TYR A 160 9.79 19.89 25.55
CA TYR A 160 11.18 20.37 25.76
C TYR A 160 11.26 21.83 26.23
N THR A 161 10.11 22.50 26.41
CA THR A 161 10.00 23.90 26.85
C THR A 161 9.54 24.08 28.30
N GLN A 162 9.57 23.03 29.13
CA GLN A 162 9.35 23.13 30.59
C GLN A 162 10.53 22.62 31.40
#